data_AF-C5RBZ3-F1
#
_entry.id   AF-C5RBZ3-F1
#
_cell.length_a   1.000
_cell.length_b   1.000
_cell.length_c   1.000
_cell.angle_alpha   90.00
_cell.angle_beta   90.00
_cell.angle_gamma   90.00
#
_symmetry.space_group_name_H-M   'P 1'
#
loop_
_entity.id
_entity.type
_entity.pdbx_description
1 polymer ?
#
loop_
_entity_poly.entity_id
_entity_poly.type
_entity_poly.pdbx_seq_one_letter_code
_entity_poly.pdbx_strand_id
1 'polypeptide(L)' 'MALTNYILYIIIGCGLATWLSRILPLVILKNMTLSKKVIEFLSFVPIAIMSSLWFESLFIQHIGHLPSID' A
#
# COMPACT_ATOMS: atom_id res chain seq x y z
N MET A 1 -23.99 -23.97 19.06
CA MET A 1 -22.61 -24.50 19.02
C MET A 1 -22.06 -24.60 17.59
N ALA A 2 -22.83 -25.09 16.60
CA ALA A 2 -22.34 -25.24 15.21
C ALA A 2 -21.98 -23.92 14.50
N LEU A 3 -22.75 -22.85 14.71
CA LEU A 3 -22.52 -21.56 14.05
C LEU A 3 -21.20 -20.91 14.47
N THR A 4 -20.85 -20.96 15.77
CA THR A 4 -19.60 -20.40 16.29
C THR A 4 -18.38 -21.09 15.67
N ASN A 5 -18.43 -22.41 15.51
CA ASN A 5 -17.34 -23.17 14.91
C ASN A 5 -17.21 -22.84 13.40
N TYR A 6 -18.33 -22.71 12.69
CA TYR A 6 -18.34 -22.32 11.28
C TYR A 6 -17.75 -20.91 11.06
N ILE A 7 -18.11 -19.95 11.91
CA ILE A 7 -17.58 -18.58 11.86
C ILE A 7 -16.07 -18.58 12.12
N LEU A 8 -15.57 -19.37 13.09
CA LEU A 8 -14.14 -19.50 13.36
C LEU A 8 -13.35 -20.00 12.13
N TYR A 9 -13.86 -21.00 11.43
CA TYR A 9 -13.24 -21.49 10.20
C TYR A 9 -13.24 -20.44 9.09
N ILE A 10 -14.32 -19.65 8.94
CA ILE A 10 -14.37 -18.55 7.97
C ILE A 10 -13.37 -17.45 8.31
N ILE A 11 -13.25 -17.07 9.58
CA ILE A 11 -12.29 -16.04 10.01
C ILE A 11 -10.86 -16.50 9.71
N ILE A 12 -10.52 -17.74 10.06
CA ILE A 12 -9.20 -18.33 9.76
C ILE A 12 -8.97 -18.41 8.25
N GLY A 13 -9.95 -18.87 7.48
CA GLY A 13 -9.86 -19.01 6.02
C GLY A 13 -9.73 -17.66 5.31
N CYS A 14 -10.51 -16.66 5.71
CA CYS A 14 -10.45 -15.30 5.16
C CYS A 14 -9.15 -14.59 5.56
N GLY A 15 -8.69 -14.79 6.80
CA GLY A 15 -7.40 -14.32 7.28
C GLY A 15 -6.25 -14.90 6.47
N LEU A 16 -6.24 -16.23 6.26
CA LEU A 16 -5.25 -16.91 5.41
C LEU A 16 -5.31 -16.45 3.96
N ALA A 17 -6.51 -16.32 3.38
CA ALA A 17 -6.68 -15.86 2.01
C ALA A 17 -6.20 -14.41 1.82
N THR A 18 -6.48 -13.53 2.79
CA THR A 18 -6.02 -12.13 2.76
C THR A 18 -4.51 -12.05 2.97
N TRP A 19 -3.97 -12.82 3.90
CA TRP A 19 -2.54 -12.91 4.16
C TRP A 19 -1.80 -13.43 2.93
N LEU A 20 -2.30 -14.51 2.34
CA LEU A 20 -1.78 -15.07 1.11
C LEU A 20 -1.90 -14.07 -0.03
N SER A 21 -3.04 -13.38 -0.22
CA SER A 21 -3.20 -12.33 -1.23
C SER A 21 -2.28 -11.12 -1.02
N ARG A 22 -1.75 -10.88 0.19
CA ARG A 22 -0.74 -9.84 0.46
C ARG A 22 0.68 -10.33 0.24
N ILE A 23 0.96 -11.59 0.56
CA ILE A 23 2.30 -12.17 0.41
C ILE A 23 2.53 -12.68 -1.00
N LEU A 24 1.50 -13.10 -1.71
CA LEU A 24 1.57 -13.49 -3.11
C LEU A 24 2.14 -12.38 -3.99
N PRO A 25 1.67 -11.11 -3.95
CA PRO A 25 2.27 -10.04 -4.74
C PRO A 25 3.71 -9.76 -4.31
N LEU A 26 4.02 -9.85 -3.01
CA LEU A 26 5.38 -9.69 -2.48
C LEU A 26 6.32 -10.82 -2.93
N VAL A 27 5.85 -12.06 -2.94
CA VAL A 27 6.59 -13.24 -3.36
C VAL A 27 6.71 -13.26 -4.88
N ILE A 28 5.68 -12.90 -5.64
CA ILE A 28 5.77 -12.73 -7.10
C ILE A 28 6.80 -11.67 -7.47
N LEU A 29 6.83 -10.54 -6.76
CA LEU A 29 7.88 -9.51 -6.91
C LEU A 29 9.29 -10.00 -6.52
N LYS A 30 9.41 -11.02 -5.67
CA LYS A 30 10.67 -11.50 -5.07
C LYS A 30 11.22 -12.78 -5.73
N ASN A 31 10.36 -13.70 -6.17
CA ASN A 31 10.70 -15.01 -6.77
C ASN A 31 10.90 -14.93 -8.28
N MET A 32 10.18 -14.05 -8.99
CA MET A 32 10.79 -13.48 -10.17
C MET A 32 11.91 -12.63 -9.62
N THR A 33 13.15 -12.91 -9.99
CA THR A 33 14.30 -12.06 -9.69
C THR A 33 13.81 -10.62 -9.65
N LEU A 34 14.05 -9.88 -8.57
CA LEU A 34 13.86 -8.44 -8.56
C LEU A 34 14.65 -7.89 -9.76
N SER A 35 13.99 -7.86 -10.91
CA SER A 35 14.62 -7.56 -12.19
C SER A 35 14.98 -6.10 -12.02
N LYS A 36 16.22 -5.72 -12.34
CA LYS A 36 16.76 -4.37 -12.05
C LYS A 36 15.71 -3.26 -12.22
N LYS A 37 14.87 -3.39 -13.24
CA LYS A 37 13.70 -2.54 -13.55
C LYS A 37 12.69 -2.31 -12.40
N VAL A 38 12.31 -3.33 -11.64
CA VAL A 38 11.34 -3.22 -10.53
C VAL A 38 11.97 -2.64 -9.28
N ILE A 39 13.23 -2.96 -8.97
CA ILE A 39 13.97 -2.30 -7.89
C ILE A 39 14.14 -0.83 -8.19
N GLU A 40 14.49 -0.51 -9.44
CA GLU A 40 14.64 0.87 -9.91
C GLU A 40 13.29 1.60 -9.81
N PHE A 41 12.18 0.97 -10.23
CA PHE A 41 10.82 1.49 -10.03
C PHE A 41 10.49 1.73 -8.56
N LEU A 42 10.78 0.77 -7.68
CA LEU A 42 10.50 0.90 -6.25
C LEU A 42 11.41 1.95 -5.59
N SER A 43 12.60 2.22 -6.12
CA SER A 43 13.44 3.33 -5.64
C SER A 43 12.87 4.71 -6.03
N PHE A 44 12.07 4.79 -7.10
CA PHE A 44 11.35 6.02 -7.45
C PHE A 44 10.13 6.26 -6.56
N VAL A 45 9.53 5.21 -5.98
CA VAL A 45 8.34 5.33 -5.13
C VAL A 45 8.58 6.25 -3.91
N PRO A 46 9.63 6.06 -3.08
CA PRO A 46 9.97 6.97 -2.00
C PRO A 46 10.18 8.41 -2.47
N ILE A 47 10.89 8.60 -3.60
CA ILE A 47 11.14 9.93 -4.18
C ILE A 47 9.81 10.59 -4.57
N ALA A 48 8.90 9.86 -5.21
CA ALA A 48 7.60 10.39 -5.64
C ALA A 48 6.72 10.74 -4.44
N ILE A 49 6.73 9.90 -3.39
CA ILE A 49 5.99 10.17 -2.15
C ILE A 49 6.56 11.41 -1.45
N MET A 50 7.89 11.55 -1.34
CA MET A 50 8.52 12.73 -0.75
C MET A 50 8.24 14.00 -1.56
N SER A 51 8.29 13.92 -2.89
CA SER A 51 7.96 15.04 -3.76
C SER A 51 6.48 15.44 -3.64
N SER A 52 5.58 14.46 -3.57
CA SER A 52 4.14 14.69 -3.37
C SER A 52 3.86 15.32 -2.01
N LEU A 53 4.47 14.80 -0.94
CA LEU A 53 4.37 15.37 0.41
C LEU A 53 4.89 16.80 0.47
N TRP A 54 6.02 17.08 -0.18
CA TRP A 54 6.57 18.43 -0.24
C TRP A 54 5.66 19.37 -1.03
N PHE A 55 5.12 18.89 -2.16
CA PHE A 55 4.17 19.64 -2.97
C PHE A 55 2.86 19.92 -2.24
N GLU A 56 2.30 18.94 -1.55
CA GLU A 56 1.14 19.10 -0.66
C GLU A 56 1.45 20.07 0.49
N SER A 57 2.67 20.03 1.03
CA SER A 57 3.10 20.93 2.12
C SER A 57 3.25 22.39 1.67
N LEU A 58 3.52 22.64 0.38
CA LEU A 58 3.54 23.99 -0.20
C LEU A 58 2.13 24.58 -0.33
N PHE A 59 1.12 23.73 -0.49
CA PHE A 59 -0.27 24.15 -0.58
C PHE A 59 -0.89 24.13 0.82
N ILE A 60 -0.75 25.24 1.56
CA ILE A 60 -1.58 25.44 2.75
C ILE A 60 -3.02 25.64 2.30
N GLN A 61 -3.80 24.56 2.23
CA GLN A 61 -5.25 24.63 2.01
C GLN A 61 -5.90 25.34 3.19
N HIS A 62 -6.05 26.66 3.08
CA HIS A 62 -6.97 27.41 3.92
C HIS A 62 -8.37 27.29 3.30
N ILE A 63 -9.25 26.52 3.94
CA ILE A 63 -10.64 26.31 3.52
C ILE A 63 -11.30 27.69 3.33
N GLY A 64 -11.63 28.02 2.07
CA GLY A 64 -12.27 29.29 1.70
C GLY A 64 -11.37 30.38 1.09
N HIS A 65 -10.11 30.09 0.75
CA HIS A 65 -9.25 30.99 -0.04
C HIS A 65 -8.52 30.27 -1.17
N LEU A 66 -8.16 31.01 -2.23
CA LEU A 66 -7.26 30.51 -3.27
C LEU A 66 -5.92 30.14 -2.60
N PRO A 67 -5.36 28.95 -2.89
CA PRO A 67 -4.13 28.51 -2.25
C PRO A 67 -3.04 29.55 -2.51
N SER A 68 -2.53 30.12 -1.43
CA SER A 68 -1.47 31.12 -1.46
C SER A 68 -0.14 30.39 -1.34
N ILE A 69 0.77 30.66 -2.26
CA ILE A 69 2.13 30.13 -2.27
C ILE A 69 2.92 30.95 -1.24
N ASP A 70 3.58 30.29 -0.29
CA ASP A 70 4.67 30.93 0.47
C ASP A 70 5.95 30.90 -0.38
#